data_AF-A0A7M7GMC7-F1
#
_entry.id   AF-A0A7M7GMC7-F1
#
_cell.length_a   1.000
_cell.length_b   1.000
_cell.length_c   1.000
_cell.angle_alpha   90.00
_cell.angle_beta   90.00
_cell.angle_gamma   90.00
#
_symmetry.space_group_name_H-M   'P 1'
#
loop_
_entity.id
_entity.type
_entity.pdbx_description
1 polymer ?
#
loop_
_entity_poly.entity_id
_entity_poly.type
_entity_poly.pdbx_seq_one_letter_code
_entity_poly.pdbx_strand_id
1 'polypeptide(L)'
;MFLGGSRNSLGIRFPKKLKIAILICFITFVLYALAHELMRTLWINPDQNSNGIVREAYSGNIVNASIGHECTEGNCLNEIEGKITVATTVIESNDPMGEDLKVRFNGGWWVSSTVSREHHLHYAVNCSGIIQGDPVALDMAETTLNWTREERRTQMPSDEVVASWTRNCDYYRTKRKYPTQAMSQEELDFPLAFILLVHKDSAQVERLLRAIYYPQNIYCFHVDAKADQDFWTAILGLTRCFDNVFIASRLEKVQYRGFSRLQADINCMEDLVSRKEFNWKYVINLCGQDFPLKTNLEIVRQVKAYGGLNDIPGVYPKQDEWFVTRTENHHRVVDGKLQKTKIRKPPPPHNAKMYFGNAYYVARRPFVEYILNNKTAKDILYYLEDANSPDEHYWVTMSRYPGAPGGYPYSSWKSSTRFIRWTVGDEYPPCIGKYVRQVCVIGFRYLPFVTSIPHLYVNKIHYEFDPLALQCIEEMLDYRTAYPSAIADFVPDYPLTDLFPDNPPKNT
;
A
#
# COMPACT_ATOMS: atom_id res chain seq x y z
N MET A 1 12.06 16.53 -65.25
CA MET A 1 13.15 16.32 -66.21
C MET A 1 13.18 14.83 -66.50
N PHE A 2 13.05 14.45 -67.78
CA PHE A 2 13.11 13.09 -68.34
C PHE A 2 14.36 12.34 -67.81
N LEU A 3 14.36 11.02 -67.64
CA LEU A 3 14.52 9.92 -68.63
C LEU A 3 14.39 8.60 -67.81
N GLY A 4 13.91 7.44 -68.25
CA GLY A 4 13.98 6.79 -69.55
C GLY A 4 14.69 5.42 -69.40
N GLY A 5 13.93 4.32 -69.50
CA GLY A 5 14.38 3.02 -70.07
C GLY A 5 15.23 2.05 -69.23
N SER A 6 14.75 0.82 -69.05
CA SER A 6 15.34 -0.40 -69.64
C SER A 6 14.90 -1.68 -68.90
N ARG A 7 14.25 -2.59 -69.64
CA ARG A 7 14.03 -3.98 -69.26
C ARG A 7 15.35 -4.74 -69.40
N ASN A 8 15.79 -5.43 -68.35
CA ASN A 8 16.68 -6.58 -68.48
C ASN A 8 16.19 -7.72 -67.58
N SER A 9 15.68 -8.78 -68.22
CA SER A 9 15.33 -10.04 -67.60
C SER A 9 16.60 -10.82 -67.27
N LEU A 10 17.05 -10.77 -66.00
CA LEU A 10 17.99 -11.75 -65.47
C LEU A 10 17.20 -12.98 -64.97
N GLY A 11 17.29 -14.09 -65.70
CA GLY A 11 16.86 -15.39 -65.22
C GLY A 11 17.77 -15.87 -64.09
N ILE A 12 17.42 -15.53 -62.85
CA ILE A 12 18.13 -16.02 -61.66
C ILE A 12 17.66 -17.44 -61.35
N ARG A 13 18.50 -18.44 -61.66
CA ARG A 13 18.32 -19.82 -61.17
C ARG A 13 18.71 -19.86 -59.69
N PHE A 14 17.71 -19.81 -58.81
CA PHE A 14 17.92 -20.06 -57.39
C PHE A 14 18.31 -21.53 -57.11
N PRO A 15 19.28 -21.80 -56.22
CA PRO A 15 19.63 -23.15 -55.81
C PRO A 15 18.43 -23.86 -55.15
N LYS A 16 18.27 -25.17 -55.37
CA LYS A 16 17.11 -25.96 -54.89
C LYS A 16 16.80 -25.75 -53.40
N LYS A 17 17.81 -25.54 -52.55
CA LYS A 17 17.66 -25.27 -51.12
C LYS A 17 16.96 -23.93 -50.81
N LEU A 18 17.18 -22.89 -51.61
CA LEU A 18 16.57 -21.57 -51.41
C LEU A 18 15.10 -21.55 -51.88
N LYS A 19 14.76 -22.34 -52.91
CA LYS A 19 13.36 -22.54 -53.33
C LYS A 19 12.54 -23.28 -52.27
N ILE A 20 13.15 -24.25 -51.58
CA ILE A 20 12.51 -24.97 -50.47
C ILE A 20 12.31 -24.04 -49.27
N ALA A 21 13.29 -23.20 -48.93
CA ALA A 21 13.16 -22.23 -47.83
C ALA A 21 12.04 -21.20 -48.10
N ILE A 22 11.94 -20.68 -49.33
CA ILE A 22 10.87 -19.75 -49.72
C ILE A 22 9.50 -20.43 -49.68
N LEU A 23 9.41 -21.69 -50.11
CA LEU A 23 8.16 -22.48 -50.05
C LEU A 23 7.73 -22.75 -48.61
N ILE A 24 8.67 -23.08 -47.72
CA ILE A 24 8.40 -23.26 -46.29
C ILE A 24 7.90 -21.96 -45.67
N CYS A 25 8.57 -20.82 -45.91
CA CYS A 25 8.11 -19.52 -45.42
C CYS A 25 6.70 -19.17 -45.92
N PHE A 26 6.38 -19.49 -47.18
CA PHE A 26 5.06 -19.23 -47.74
C PHE A 26 3.98 -20.11 -47.10
N ILE A 27 4.28 -21.39 -46.86
CA ILE A 27 3.35 -22.32 -46.18
C ILE A 27 3.13 -21.89 -44.72
N THR A 28 4.18 -21.49 -44.00
CA THR A 28 4.06 -21.01 -42.61
C THR A 28 3.21 -19.74 -42.54
N PHE A 29 3.38 -18.82 -43.50
CA PHE A 29 2.57 -17.60 -43.57
C PHE A 29 1.09 -17.89 -43.88
N VAL A 30 0.81 -18.83 -44.77
CA VAL A 30 -0.57 -19.25 -45.10
C VAL A 30 -1.23 -19.95 -43.91
N LEU A 31 -0.50 -20.81 -43.19
CA LEU A 31 -1.01 -21.46 -41.97
C LEU A 31 -1.28 -20.45 -40.84
N TYR A 32 -0.43 -19.43 -40.70
CA TYR A 32 -0.64 -18.37 -39.72
C TYR A 32 -1.85 -17.48 -40.07
N ALA A 33 -2.02 -17.16 -41.35
CA ALA A 33 -3.20 -16.43 -41.84
C ALA A 33 -4.50 -17.24 -41.65
N LEU A 34 -4.48 -18.54 -41.92
CA LEU A 34 -5.63 -19.43 -41.68
C LEU A 34 -5.96 -19.58 -40.19
N ALA A 35 -4.96 -19.68 -39.32
CA ALA A 35 -5.16 -19.71 -37.87
C ALA A 35 -5.75 -18.40 -37.34
N HIS A 36 -5.33 -17.27 -37.90
CA HIS A 36 -5.85 -15.94 -37.55
C HIS A 36 -7.31 -15.75 -38.04
N GLU A 37 -7.67 -16.28 -39.21
CA GLU A 37 -9.04 -16.28 -39.73
C GLU A 37 -9.98 -17.20 -38.91
N LEU A 38 -9.47 -18.35 -38.46
CA LEU A 38 -10.16 -19.28 -37.54
C LEU A 38 -10.37 -18.66 -36.15
N MET A 39 -9.41 -17.89 -35.64
CA MET A 39 -9.57 -17.16 -34.37
C MET A 39 -10.53 -15.97 -34.49
N ARG A 40 -10.63 -15.33 -35.67
CA ARG A 40 -11.62 -14.27 -35.93
C ARG A 40 -13.06 -14.79 -36.05
N THR A 41 -13.25 -15.98 -36.58
CA THR A 41 -14.59 -16.60 -36.72
C THR A 41 -15.14 -17.17 -35.41
N LEU A 42 -14.27 -17.42 -34.42
CA LEU A 42 -14.65 -17.94 -33.10
C LEU A 42 -14.98 -16.84 -32.06
N TRP A 43 -14.90 -15.56 -32.40
CA TRP A 43 -15.06 -14.45 -31.44
C TRP A 43 -15.85 -13.26 -31.99
N ILE A 44 -17.12 -13.45 -32.39
CA ILE A 44 -18.10 -12.34 -32.45
C ILE A 44 -19.52 -12.81 -32.01
N ASN A 45 -20.02 -12.09 -30.99
CA ASN A 45 -21.40 -11.89 -30.50
C ASN A 45 -21.95 -12.71 -29.30
N PRO A 46 -22.10 -12.10 -28.11
CA PRO A 46 -22.97 -12.56 -27.05
C PRO A 46 -24.31 -11.82 -27.15
N ASP A 47 -25.33 -12.47 -27.70
CA ASP A 47 -26.72 -12.17 -27.37
C ASP A 47 -27.60 -13.36 -27.78
N GLN A 48 -28.59 -13.64 -26.92
CA GLN A 48 -29.67 -14.65 -27.02
C GLN A 48 -29.49 -15.90 -26.15
N ASN A 49 -30.32 -15.93 -25.09
CA ASN A 49 -30.84 -17.10 -24.37
C ASN A 49 -30.87 -18.40 -25.19
N SER A 50 -30.21 -19.44 -24.69
CA SER A 50 -30.74 -20.80 -24.77
C SER A 50 -29.93 -21.76 -23.89
N ASN A 51 -30.65 -22.47 -23.01
CA ASN A 51 -30.22 -23.72 -22.40
C ASN A 51 -29.65 -24.68 -23.46
N GLY A 52 -28.44 -25.20 -23.26
CA GLY A 52 -27.82 -26.09 -24.25
C GLY A 52 -26.48 -26.66 -23.82
N ILE A 53 -26.55 -27.86 -23.25
CA ILE A 53 -25.50 -28.86 -23.01
C ILE A 53 -24.39 -28.86 -24.07
N VAL A 54 -23.11 -28.77 -23.65
CA VAL A 54 -21.93 -29.28 -24.38
C VAL A 54 -20.94 -29.83 -23.33
N ARG A 55 -21.00 -31.13 -22.99
CA ARG A 55 -20.12 -32.22 -23.47
C ARG A 55 -18.62 -31.91 -23.48
N GLU A 56 -17.97 -32.43 -22.45
CA GLU A 56 -16.54 -32.69 -22.31
C GLU A 56 -16.02 -33.70 -23.34
N ALA A 57 -14.70 -33.63 -23.60
CA ALA A 57 -13.93 -34.66 -24.25
C ALA A 57 -12.56 -34.83 -23.55
N TYR A 58 -12.45 -35.95 -22.82
CA TYR A 58 -11.27 -36.78 -22.49
C TYR A 58 -10.18 -36.27 -21.51
N SER A 59 -10.13 -36.87 -20.32
CA SER A 59 -9.24 -38.01 -20.04
C SER A 59 -9.67 -38.71 -18.73
N GLY A 60 -9.61 -40.03 -18.71
CA GLY A 60 -10.39 -40.85 -17.79
C GLY A 60 -9.78 -41.07 -16.40
N ASN A 61 -10.65 -41.32 -15.43
CA ASN A 61 -10.60 -42.50 -14.57
C ASN A 61 -11.97 -42.67 -13.89
N ILE A 62 -12.60 -43.82 -14.14
CA ILE A 62 -13.88 -44.22 -13.57
C ILE A 62 -13.61 -44.77 -12.18
N VAL A 63 -14.25 -44.19 -11.16
CA VAL A 63 -14.53 -44.86 -9.89
C VAL A 63 -16.01 -44.67 -9.57
N ASN A 64 -16.74 -45.78 -9.53
CA ASN A 64 -18.15 -45.86 -9.18
C ASN A 64 -18.38 -45.40 -7.72
N ALA A 65 -19.35 -44.52 -7.52
CA ALA A 65 -20.07 -44.42 -6.25
C ALA A 65 -21.55 -44.11 -6.55
N SER A 66 -22.38 -45.13 -6.37
CA SER A 66 -23.84 -45.07 -6.42
C SER A 66 -24.39 -44.32 -5.20
N ILE A 67 -25.25 -43.32 -5.42
CA ILE A 67 -26.20 -42.85 -4.41
C ILE A 67 -27.57 -42.83 -5.08
N GLY A 68 -28.42 -43.77 -4.68
CA GLY A 68 -29.84 -43.75 -5.00
C GLY A 68 -30.56 -42.80 -4.05
N HIS A 69 -31.44 -41.98 -4.60
CA HIS A 69 -32.76 -41.70 -4.03
C HIS A 69 -33.61 -40.93 -5.05
N GLU A 70 -34.75 -41.50 -5.39
CA GLU A 70 -35.82 -40.90 -6.18
C GLU A 70 -36.53 -39.82 -5.35
N CYS A 71 -36.69 -38.61 -5.90
CA CYS A 71 -37.70 -37.66 -5.45
C CYS A 71 -38.84 -37.67 -6.47
N THR A 72 -39.98 -38.24 -6.09
CA THR A 72 -41.22 -38.18 -6.85
C THR A 72 -41.95 -36.86 -6.63
N GLU A 73 -42.73 -36.47 -7.65
CA GLU A 73 -43.38 -35.19 -7.82
C GLU A 73 -44.26 -34.76 -6.62
N GLY A 74 -44.09 -33.51 -6.20
CA GLY A 74 -45.06 -32.79 -5.37
C GLY A 74 -44.81 -32.87 -3.86
N ASN A 75 -43.74 -32.24 -3.36
CA ASN A 75 -43.71 -31.57 -2.03
C ASN A 75 -42.38 -30.85 -1.70
N CYS A 76 -41.76 -30.15 -2.66
CA CYS A 76 -40.63 -29.26 -2.36
C CYS A 76 -41.07 -27.79 -2.42
N LEU A 77 -41.90 -27.34 -1.47
CA LEU A 77 -42.24 -25.91 -1.38
C LEU A 77 -42.44 -25.35 0.04
N ASN A 78 -42.13 -26.10 1.10
CA ASN A 78 -42.18 -25.56 2.47
C ASN A 78 -41.02 -26.07 3.33
N GLU A 79 -39.79 -25.66 3.00
CA GLU A 79 -38.66 -25.72 3.96
C GLU A 79 -37.53 -24.72 3.63
N ILE A 80 -37.84 -23.62 2.93
CA ILE A 80 -36.87 -22.56 2.58
C ILE A 80 -37.34 -21.17 3.07
N GLU A 81 -38.04 -21.13 4.20
CA GLU A 81 -38.27 -19.87 4.93
C GLU A 81 -38.02 -20.10 6.42
N GLY A 82 -36.77 -19.88 6.83
CA GLY A 82 -36.40 -19.90 8.24
C GLY A 82 -35.02 -20.46 8.52
N LYS A 83 -33.98 -19.80 7.98
CA LYS A 83 -32.59 -19.72 8.50
C LYS A 83 -31.67 -19.12 7.43
N ILE A 84 -31.75 -17.80 7.23
CA ILE A 84 -30.61 -17.04 6.70
C ILE A 84 -30.04 -16.27 7.90
N THR A 85 -29.30 -16.99 8.72
CA THR A 85 -28.30 -16.38 9.59
C THR A 85 -27.04 -16.33 8.74
N VAL A 86 -26.61 -15.14 8.32
CA VAL A 86 -25.31 -14.95 7.67
C VAL A 86 -24.24 -15.20 8.73
N ALA A 87 -23.87 -16.46 8.90
CA ALA A 87 -22.60 -16.82 9.50
C ALA A 87 -21.53 -16.60 8.43
N THR A 88 -20.66 -15.62 8.65
CA THR A 88 -19.37 -15.53 7.97
C THR A 88 -18.56 -16.76 8.40
N THR A 89 -18.76 -17.87 7.70
CA THR A 89 -17.94 -19.07 7.84
C THR A 89 -16.52 -18.66 7.46
N VAL A 90 -15.61 -18.75 8.44
CA VAL A 90 -14.18 -18.93 8.17
C VAL A 90 -14.09 -20.03 7.12
N ILE A 91 -13.43 -19.74 6.00
CA ILE A 91 -13.13 -20.76 5.00
C ILE A 91 -12.16 -21.73 5.67
N GLU A 92 -12.68 -22.73 6.38
CA GLU A 92 -12.01 -24.02 6.46
C GLU A 92 -12.11 -24.59 5.04
N SER A 93 -11.07 -24.33 4.26
CA SER A 93 -10.87 -24.96 2.97
C SER A 93 -10.74 -26.46 3.22
N ASN A 94 -11.83 -27.20 3.01
CA ASN A 94 -11.74 -28.61 2.65
C ASN A 94 -11.11 -28.66 1.26
N ASP A 95 -9.78 -28.67 1.26
CA ASP A 95 -8.94 -28.75 0.08
C ASP A 95 -8.73 -30.22 -0.29
N PRO A 96 -9.25 -30.71 -1.43
CA PRO A 96 -9.00 -32.06 -1.90
C PRO A 96 -7.67 -32.09 -2.66
N MET A 97 -6.58 -31.68 -2.02
CA MET A 97 -5.18 -31.99 -2.34
C MET A 97 -4.30 -31.39 -1.24
N GLY A 98 -3.80 -32.23 -0.34
CA GLY A 98 -2.98 -31.85 0.81
C GLY A 98 -1.56 -31.36 0.45
N GLU A 99 -1.45 -30.37 -0.43
CA GLU A 99 -0.21 -29.60 -0.59
C GLU A 99 -0.12 -28.52 0.49
N ASP A 100 1.03 -28.48 1.15
CA ASP A 100 1.36 -27.52 2.21
C ASP A 100 1.09 -26.08 1.75
N LEU A 101 0.35 -25.31 2.55
CA LEU A 101 -0.01 -23.92 2.23
C LEU A 101 1.24 -23.01 2.16
N LYS A 102 2.36 -23.39 2.80
CA LYS A 102 3.67 -22.76 2.57
C LYS A 102 4.21 -23.03 1.16
N VAL A 103 3.91 -24.19 0.58
CA VAL A 103 4.22 -24.53 -0.81
C VAL A 103 3.38 -23.70 -1.77
N ARG A 104 2.22 -23.14 -1.39
CA ARG A 104 1.43 -22.29 -2.30
C ARG A 104 2.01 -20.91 -2.51
N PHE A 105 2.50 -20.27 -1.45
CA PHE A 105 3.28 -19.06 -1.64
C PHE A 105 4.61 -19.44 -2.30
N ASN A 106 5.39 -20.38 -1.75
CA ASN A 106 6.71 -20.75 -2.31
C ASN A 106 6.68 -21.37 -3.73
N GLY A 107 5.55 -21.93 -4.14
CA GLY A 107 5.32 -22.59 -5.44
C GLY A 107 4.84 -21.64 -6.55
N GLY A 108 4.76 -20.33 -6.26
CA GLY A 108 4.73 -19.29 -7.27
C GLY A 108 3.37 -18.82 -7.78
N TRP A 109 2.25 -19.19 -7.13
CA TRP A 109 0.89 -18.93 -7.65
C TRP A 109 -0.12 -18.39 -6.63
N TRP A 110 0.32 -17.64 -5.61
CA TRP A 110 -0.62 -16.89 -4.77
C TRP A 110 -1.17 -15.67 -5.51
N VAL A 111 -2.17 -15.87 -6.36
CA VAL A 111 -2.86 -14.77 -7.04
C VAL A 111 -3.95 -14.23 -6.10
N SER A 112 -3.64 -13.16 -5.37
CA SER A 112 -4.68 -12.51 -4.57
C SER A 112 -5.69 -11.82 -5.48
N SER A 113 -6.94 -12.24 -5.34
CA SER A 113 -8.07 -11.72 -6.11
C SER A 113 -8.52 -10.31 -5.67
N THR A 114 -7.78 -9.65 -4.77
CA THR A 114 -8.00 -8.29 -4.27
C THR A 114 -7.56 -7.21 -5.25
N VAL A 115 -6.71 -7.52 -6.23
CA VAL A 115 -6.47 -6.68 -7.40
C VAL A 115 -7.65 -6.86 -8.36
N SER A 116 -8.76 -6.20 -8.05
CA SER A 116 -9.93 -6.18 -8.94
C SER A 116 -9.50 -5.62 -10.30
N ARG A 117 -9.47 -6.48 -11.34
CA ARG A 117 -9.13 -6.09 -12.72
C ARG A 117 -9.99 -4.94 -13.27
N GLU A 118 -11.19 -4.73 -12.71
CA GLU A 118 -12.08 -3.61 -13.06
C GLU A 118 -11.53 -2.23 -12.62
N HIS A 119 -10.67 -2.17 -11.60
CA HIS A 119 -10.22 -0.92 -10.97
C HIS A 119 -8.72 -0.70 -11.18
N HIS A 120 -7.91 -1.74 -10.99
CA HIS A 120 -6.46 -1.68 -11.17
C HIS A 120 -6.00 -2.75 -12.14
N LEU A 121 -5.03 -2.42 -12.99
CA LEU A 121 -4.41 -3.40 -13.87
C LEU A 121 -3.68 -4.45 -13.02
N HIS A 122 -3.99 -5.72 -13.28
CA HIS A 122 -3.32 -6.87 -12.69
C HIS A 122 -2.26 -7.40 -13.65
N TYR A 123 -1.04 -7.59 -13.14
CA TYR A 123 0.08 -8.12 -13.88
C TYR A 123 0.22 -9.62 -13.61
N ALA A 124 0.30 -10.42 -14.66
CA ALA A 124 0.50 -11.87 -14.51
C ALA A 124 1.98 -12.18 -14.22
N VAL A 125 2.43 -11.92 -12.99
CA VAL A 125 3.80 -12.16 -12.52
C VAL A 125 3.80 -13.08 -11.30
N ASN A 126 4.90 -13.80 -11.09
CA ASN A 126 5.10 -14.60 -9.89
C ASN A 126 5.58 -13.70 -8.73
N CYS A 127 4.65 -13.06 -8.04
CA CYS A 127 4.99 -12.17 -6.92
C CYS A 127 5.69 -12.89 -5.76
N SER A 128 5.37 -14.16 -5.50
CA SER A 128 6.10 -14.90 -4.47
C SER A 128 7.58 -15.12 -4.85
N GLY A 129 7.85 -15.53 -6.09
CA GLY A 129 9.21 -15.63 -6.61
C GLY A 129 9.95 -14.29 -6.56
N ILE A 130 9.27 -13.19 -6.89
CA ILE A 130 9.83 -11.83 -6.75
C ILE A 130 10.19 -11.53 -5.29
N ILE A 131 9.31 -11.85 -4.34
CA ILE A 131 9.54 -11.61 -2.91
C ILE A 131 10.67 -12.50 -2.37
N GLN A 132 10.87 -13.69 -2.92
CA GLN A 132 11.97 -14.60 -2.56
C GLN A 132 13.28 -14.29 -3.26
N GLY A 133 13.26 -13.40 -4.26
CA GLY A 133 14.43 -13.07 -5.06
C GLY A 133 14.79 -14.14 -6.09
N ASP A 134 13.82 -14.95 -6.54
CA ASP A 134 14.00 -15.89 -7.65
C ASP A 134 14.40 -15.12 -8.94
N PRO A 135 15.61 -15.37 -9.49
CA PRO A 135 16.07 -14.69 -10.69
C PRO A 135 15.12 -14.82 -11.88
N VAL A 136 14.48 -15.99 -12.05
CA VAL A 136 13.56 -16.24 -13.16
C VAL A 136 12.31 -15.39 -13.02
N ALA A 137 11.70 -15.36 -11.82
CA ALA A 137 10.55 -14.53 -11.54
C ALA A 137 10.85 -13.04 -11.73
N LEU A 138 12.02 -12.57 -11.27
CA LEU A 138 12.45 -11.18 -11.41
C LEU A 138 12.62 -10.77 -12.89
N ASP A 139 13.20 -11.64 -13.72
CA ASP A 139 13.43 -11.35 -15.14
C ASP A 139 12.15 -11.46 -15.98
N MET A 140 11.25 -12.39 -15.66
CA MET A 140 9.92 -12.46 -16.27
C MET A 140 9.07 -11.23 -15.92
N ALA A 141 9.15 -10.78 -14.67
CA ALA A 141 8.47 -9.57 -14.21
C ALA A 141 8.98 -8.31 -14.91
N GLU A 142 10.29 -8.18 -15.08
CA GLU A 142 10.92 -7.09 -15.84
C GLU A 142 10.42 -7.07 -17.29
N THR A 143 10.39 -8.25 -17.94
CA THR A 143 9.90 -8.39 -19.32
C THR A 143 8.43 -7.96 -19.42
N THR A 144 7.60 -8.39 -18.46
CA THR A 144 6.17 -8.03 -18.41
C THR A 144 5.97 -6.53 -18.20
N LEU A 145 6.74 -5.92 -17.28
CA LEU A 145 6.66 -4.48 -17.01
C LEU A 145 7.11 -3.65 -18.22
N ASN A 146 8.17 -4.06 -18.91
CA ASN A 146 8.64 -3.35 -20.10
C ASN A 146 7.64 -3.46 -21.26
N TRP A 147 7.10 -4.65 -21.52
CA TRP A 147 6.07 -4.83 -22.53
C TRP A 147 4.80 -4.00 -22.26
N THR A 148 4.31 -4.01 -21.01
CA THR A 148 3.12 -3.20 -20.65
C THR A 148 3.37 -1.70 -20.81
N ARG A 149 4.59 -1.21 -20.57
CA ARG A 149 4.97 0.20 -20.78
C ARG A 149 5.00 0.55 -22.27
N GLU A 150 5.57 -0.31 -23.10
CA GLU A 150 5.60 -0.14 -24.56
C GLU A 150 4.20 -0.05 -25.16
N GLU A 151 3.28 -0.89 -24.69
CA GLU A 151 1.88 -0.88 -25.12
C GLU A 151 1.04 0.24 -24.49
N ARG A 152 1.64 1.11 -23.67
CA ARG A 152 0.95 2.16 -22.88
C ARG A 152 -0.19 1.62 -22.01
N ARG A 153 -0.11 0.35 -21.59
CA ARG A 153 -1.09 -0.30 -20.72
C ARG A 153 -0.84 -0.03 -19.24
N THR A 154 0.34 0.45 -18.85
CA THR A 154 0.68 0.81 -17.46
C THR A 154 0.03 2.11 -16.96
N GLN A 155 -1.12 2.50 -17.49
CA GLN A 155 -1.76 3.74 -17.04
C GLN A 155 -2.41 3.53 -15.68
N MET A 156 -1.79 4.16 -14.67
CA MET A 156 -2.44 4.40 -13.40
C MET A 156 -3.79 5.08 -13.66
N PRO A 157 -4.90 4.59 -13.08
CA PRO A 157 -6.19 5.24 -13.22
C PRO A 157 -6.12 6.73 -12.85
N SER A 158 -6.75 7.59 -13.64
CA SER A 158 -6.83 9.02 -13.35
C SER A 158 -7.74 9.30 -12.15
N ASP A 159 -7.62 10.48 -11.56
CA ASP A 159 -8.46 10.87 -10.43
C ASP A 159 -9.96 10.89 -10.79
N GLU A 160 -10.32 11.31 -12.01
CA GLU A 160 -11.69 11.23 -12.53
C GLU A 160 -12.22 9.79 -12.59
N VAL A 161 -11.38 8.84 -13.04
CA VAL A 161 -11.74 7.42 -13.09
C VAL A 161 -11.96 6.88 -11.68
N VAL A 162 -11.08 7.19 -10.72
CA VAL A 162 -11.22 6.77 -9.32
C VAL A 162 -12.48 7.35 -8.69
N ALA A 163 -12.81 8.61 -8.96
CA ALA A 163 -14.04 9.24 -8.50
C ALA A 163 -15.29 8.51 -9.00
N SER A 164 -15.24 7.92 -10.21
CA SER A 164 -16.36 7.17 -10.77
C SER A 164 -16.64 5.84 -10.06
N TRP A 165 -15.63 5.23 -9.42
CA TRP A 165 -15.76 3.92 -8.77
C TRP A 165 -16.72 3.93 -7.58
N THR A 166 -16.81 5.06 -6.89
CA THR A 166 -17.52 5.20 -5.61
C THR A 166 -18.97 5.69 -5.78
N ARG A 167 -19.49 5.74 -7.01
CA ARG A 167 -20.90 6.08 -7.29
C ARG A 167 -21.88 5.10 -6.65
N ASN A 168 -21.48 3.84 -6.49
CA ASN A 168 -22.20 2.83 -5.74
C ASN A 168 -21.24 2.21 -4.71
N CYS A 169 -21.35 2.63 -3.45
CA CYS A 169 -20.43 2.21 -2.40
C CYS A 169 -20.51 0.71 -2.09
N ASP A 170 -21.69 0.09 -2.16
CA ASP A 170 -21.82 -1.36 -1.91
C ASP A 170 -21.15 -2.17 -3.02
N TYR A 171 -21.36 -1.77 -4.28
CA TYR A 171 -20.68 -2.37 -5.42
C TYR A 171 -19.16 -2.18 -5.30
N TYR A 172 -18.70 -0.95 -5.05
CA TYR A 172 -17.29 -0.61 -4.88
C TYR A 172 -16.63 -1.44 -3.78
N ARG A 173 -17.20 -1.46 -2.57
CA ARG A 173 -16.67 -2.21 -1.43
C ARG A 173 -16.58 -3.70 -1.73
N THR A 174 -17.62 -4.27 -2.33
CA THR A 174 -17.69 -5.69 -2.69
C THR A 174 -16.65 -6.05 -3.74
N LYS A 175 -16.56 -5.26 -4.82
CA LYS A 175 -15.62 -5.52 -5.93
C LYS A 175 -14.18 -5.30 -5.53
N ARG A 176 -13.90 -4.24 -4.77
CA ARG A 176 -12.59 -4.03 -4.20
C ARG A 176 -12.29 -5.01 -3.08
N LYS A 177 -13.27 -5.72 -2.50
CA LYS A 177 -13.15 -6.71 -1.42
C LYS A 177 -12.69 -6.14 -0.08
N TYR A 178 -13.16 -4.94 0.27
CA TYR A 178 -12.89 -4.36 1.58
C TYR A 178 -13.38 -5.31 2.69
N PRO A 179 -12.59 -5.55 3.74
CA PRO A 179 -13.03 -6.40 4.85
C PRO A 179 -14.21 -5.77 5.58
N THR A 180 -15.22 -6.58 5.89
CA THR A 180 -16.44 -6.16 6.59
C THR A 180 -16.42 -6.45 8.09
N GLN A 181 -15.41 -7.18 8.56
CA GLN A 181 -15.17 -7.50 9.97
C GLN A 181 -13.66 -7.54 10.26
N ALA A 182 -13.29 -7.51 11.55
CA ALA A 182 -11.92 -7.80 11.97
C ALA A 182 -11.55 -9.26 11.62
N MET A 183 -10.28 -9.54 11.34
CA MET A 183 -9.84 -10.90 11.00
C MET A 183 -9.56 -11.76 12.23
N SER A 184 -9.45 -11.14 13.40
CA SER A 184 -9.26 -11.82 14.68
C SER A 184 -9.84 -11.00 15.83
N GLN A 185 -10.14 -11.67 16.95
CA GLN A 185 -10.52 -11.00 18.20
C GLN A 185 -9.39 -10.07 18.69
N GLU A 186 -8.13 -10.47 18.47
CA GLU A 186 -6.96 -9.70 18.85
C GLU A 186 -6.94 -8.29 18.21
N GLU A 187 -7.33 -8.21 16.93
CA GLU A 187 -7.44 -6.96 16.20
C GLU A 187 -8.70 -6.16 16.59
N LEU A 188 -9.81 -6.85 16.88
CA LEU A 188 -11.04 -6.21 17.33
C LEU A 188 -10.84 -5.47 18.67
N ASP A 189 -10.09 -6.07 19.59
CA ASP A 189 -9.81 -5.53 20.92
C ASP A 189 -8.74 -4.42 20.92
N PHE A 190 -8.04 -4.24 19.79
CA PHE A 190 -6.97 -3.25 19.67
C PHE A 190 -7.15 -2.32 18.46
N PRO A 191 -8.20 -1.47 18.42
CA PRO A 191 -8.41 -0.56 17.31
C PRO A 191 -7.26 0.44 17.13
N LEU A 192 -6.88 0.67 15.88
CA LEU A 192 -5.86 1.64 15.47
C LEU A 192 -6.51 2.86 14.81
N ALA A 193 -5.84 4.00 14.93
CA ALA A 193 -6.16 5.21 14.20
C ALA A 193 -5.10 5.49 13.13
N PHE A 194 -5.53 6.04 12.01
CA PHE A 194 -4.66 6.41 10.90
C PHE A 194 -4.88 7.86 10.50
N ILE A 195 -3.79 8.54 10.20
CA ILE A 195 -3.80 9.87 9.60
C ILE A 195 -3.20 9.74 8.20
N LEU A 196 -3.92 10.15 7.17
CA LEU A 196 -3.46 10.09 5.77
C LEU A 196 -3.37 11.50 5.21
N LEU A 197 -2.15 12.01 5.05
CA LEU A 197 -1.89 13.29 4.40
C LEU A 197 -1.67 13.11 2.91
N VAL A 198 -2.61 13.60 2.11
CA VAL A 198 -2.68 13.29 0.67
C VAL A 198 -2.94 14.55 -0.16
N HIS A 199 -2.44 14.58 -1.39
CA HIS A 199 -2.57 15.76 -2.27
C HIS A 199 -2.62 15.46 -3.77
N LYS A 200 -2.44 14.20 -4.19
CA LYS A 200 -2.49 13.72 -5.60
C LYS A 200 -2.45 12.19 -5.66
N ASP A 201 -2.63 11.65 -6.86
CA ASP A 201 -2.51 10.22 -7.21
C ASP A 201 -3.55 9.35 -6.47
N SER A 202 -4.85 9.64 -6.65
CA SER A 202 -5.93 9.00 -5.89
C SER A 202 -5.99 7.48 -6.07
N ALA A 203 -5.56 6.95 -7.22
CA ALA A 203 -5.48 5.50 -7.44
C ALA A 203 -4.49 4.82 -6.49
N GLN A 204 -3.37 5.47 -6.18
CA GLN A 204 -2.41 4.95 -5.20
C GLN A 204 -2.95 5.10 -3.77
N VAL A 205 -3.60 6.23 -3.46
CA VAL A 205 -4.24 6.45 -2.16
C VAL A 205 -5.34 5.42 -1.91
N GLU A 206 -6.10 5.04 -2.94
CA GLU A 206 -7.11 3.99 -2.87
C GLU A 206 -6.49 2.63 -2.52
N ARG A 207 -5.39 2.24 -3.18
CA ARG A 207 -4.66 1.01 -2.86
C ARG A 207 -4.13 1.01 -1.43
N LEU A 208 -3.59 2.16 -0.98
CA LEU A 208 -3.13 2.32 0.39
C LEU A 208 -4.28 2.12 1.39
N LEU A 209 -5.41 2.83 1.20
CA LEU A 209 -6.59 2.69 2.06
C LEU A 209 -7.04 1.24 2.10
N ARG A 210 -7.16 0.60 0.94
CA ARG A 210 -7.58 -0.79 0.83
C ARG A 210 -6.67 -1.77 1.58
N ALA A 211 -5.36 -1.54 1.55
CA ALA A 211 -4.37 -2.40 2.20
C ALA A 211 -4.36 -2.25 3.74
N ILE A 212 -4.78 -1.09 4.27
CA ILE A 212 -4.79 -0.81 5.71
C ILE A 212 -6.20 -0.85 6.33
N TYR A 213 -7.27 -0.91 5.53
CA TYR A 213 -8.64 -0.77 5.99
C TYR A 213 -9.12 -1.98 6.77
N TYR A 214 -9.65 -1.73 7.97
CA TYR A 214 -10.42 -2.66 8.78
C TYR A 214 -11.53 -1.89 9.52
N PRO A 215 -12.74 -2.46 9.69
CA PRO A 215 -13.92 -1.73 10.17
C PRO A 215 -13.81 -1.25 11.62
N GLN A 216 -13.03 -1.92 12.47
CA GLN A 216 -12.81 -1.51 13.86
C GLN A 216 -11.84 -0.32 13.99
N ASN A 217 -10.97 -0.10 13.00
CA ASN A 217 -10.02 1.00 12.99
C ASN A 217 -10.70 2.32 12.57
N ILE A 218 -9.97 3.43 12.65
CA ILE A 218 -10.47 4.75 12.25
C ILE A 218 -9.46 5.52 11.39
N TYR A 219 -9.92 6.23 10.36
CA TYR A 219 -9.05 6.83 9.35
C TYR A 219 -9.42 8.30 9.12
N CYS A 220 -8.49 9.20 9.42
CA CYS A 220 -8.62 10.63 9.09
C CYS A 220 -7.79 10.97 7.86
N PHE A 221 -8.43 11.52 6.84
CA PHE A 221 -7.80 12.03 5.64
C PHE A 221 -7.62 13.54 5.75
N HIS A 222 -6.37 14.00 5.79
CA HIS A 222 -6.08 15.40 5.56
C HIS A 222 -5.70 15.58 4.08
N VAL A 223 -6.66 16.07 3.31
CA VAL A 223 -6.46 16.37 1.89
C VAL A 223 -5.98 17.83 1.78
N ASP A 224 -4.82 18.05 1.13
CA ASP A 224 -4.26 19.41 0.97
C ASP A 224 -5.29 20.35 0.33
N ALA A 225 -5.53 21.52 0.92
CA ALA A 225 -6.49 22.50 0.41
C ALA A 225 -6.09 23.11 -0.96
N LYS A 226 -4.89 22.79 -1.47
CA LYS A 226 -4.42 23.12 -2.83
C LYS A 226 -4.58 21.97 -3.83
N ALA A 227 -5.08 20.82 -3.40
CA ALA A 227 -5.22 19.67 -4.29
C ALA A 227 -6.19 19.97 -5.43
N ASP A 228 -5.99 19.29 -6.57
CA ASP A 228 -6.85 19.42 -7.73
C ASP A 228 -8.28 18.96 -7.42
N GLN A 229 -9.26 19.52 -8.15
CA GLN A 229 -10.67 19.23 -7.96
C GLN A 229 -11.03 17.76 -8.23
N ASP A 230 -10.40 17.11 -9.21
CA ASP A 230 -10.65 15.71 -9.52
C ASP A 230 -10.12 14.82 -8.40
N PHE A 231 -8.91 15.13 -7.91
CA PHE A 231 -8.35 14.46 -6.74
C PHE A 231 -9.24 14.62 -5.52
N TRP A 232 -9.71 15.84 -5.24
CA TRP A 232 -10.61 16.12 -4.14
C TRP A 232 -11.90 15.29 -4.23
N THR A 233 -12.50 15.25 -5.42
CA THR A 233 -13.73 14.49 -5.70
C THR A 233 -13.51 12.99 -5.51
N ALA A 234 -12.38 12.46 -5.96
CA ALA A 234 -12.01 11.07 -5.76
C ALA A 234 -11.90 10.70 -4.28
N ILE A 235 -11.14 11.47 -3.49
CA ILE A 235 -10.99 11.20 -2.05
C ILE A 235 -12.32 11.38 -1.30
N LEU A 236 -13.12 12.39 -1.66
CA LEU A 236 -14.45 12.57 -1.08
C LEU A 236 -15.36 11.35 -1.34
N GLY A 237 -15.34 10.82 -2.57
CA GLY A 237 -16.06 9.60 -2.92
C GLY A 237 -15.59 8.39 -2.10
N LEU A 238 -14.27 8.18 -2.00
CA LEU A 238 -13.68 7.08 -1.23
C LEU A 238 -14.08 7.14 0.25
N THR A 239 -13.92 8.29 0.89
CA THR A 239 -14.22 8.45 2.32
C THR A 239 -15.70 8.25 2.63
N ARG A 240 -16.61 8.67 1.75
CA ARG A 240 -18.07 8.50 1.94
C ARG A 240 -18.55 7.07 1.90
N CYS A 241 -17.76 6.12 1.38
CA CYS A 241 -18.14 4.71 1.34
C CYS A 241 -17.92 3.96 2.65
N PHE A 242 -17.36 4.59 3.68
CA PHE A 242 -17.04 3.94 4.95
C PHE A 242 -17.38 4.84 6.14
N ASP A 243 -18.02 4.29 7.17
CA ASP A 243 -18.43 5.07 8.35
C ASP A 243 -17.24 5.50 9.22
N ASN A 244 -16.15 4.71 9.18
CA ASN A 244 -14.93 4.90 9.96
C ASN A 244 -13.81 5.63 9.19
N VAL A 245 -14.09 6.15 7.99
CA VAL A 245 -13.17 6.95 7.19
C VAL A 245 -13.76 8.33 6.99
N PHE A 246 -12.99 9.38 7.25
CA PHE A 246 -13.50 10.76 7.12
C PHE A 246 -12.39 11.73 6.72
N ILE A 247 -12.80 12.86 6.15
CA ILE A 247 -11.91 13.98 5.85
C ILE A 247 -11.84 14.89 7.09
N ALA A 248 -10.64 15.36 7.42
CA ALA A 248 -10.39 16.26 8.53
C ALA A 248 -11.31 17.49 8.47
N SER A 249 -11.80 17.93 9.62
CA SER A 249 -12.69 19.09 9.77
C SER A 249 -11.99 20.40 9.40
N ARG A 250 -10.66 20.44 9.49
CA ARG A 250 -9.83 21.59 9.11
C ARG A 250 -8.69 21.15 8.20
N LEU A 251 -8.55 21.86 7.08
CA LEU A 251 -7.62 21.54 6.02
C LEU A 251 -6.61 22.67 5.82
N GLU A 252 -5.35 22.28 5.75
CA GLU A 252 -4.21 23.16 5.55
C GLU A 252 -3.81 23.24 4.08
N LYS A 253 -3.36 24.42 3.67
CA LYS A 253 -2.58 24.59 2.42
C LYS A 253 -1.13 24.22 2.72
N VAL A 254 -0.78 22.95 2.53
CA VAL A 254 0.48 22.40 3.06
C VAL A 254 1.70 23.00 2.34
N GLN A 255 2.50 23.78 3.05
CA GLN A 255 3.78 24.33 2.62
C GLN A 255 4.90 23.33 2.88
N TYR A 256 5.70 23.01 1.85
CA TYR A 256 6.91 22.19 2.03
C TYR A 256 7.87 22.86 3.03
N ARG A 257 8.33 22.06 4.02
CA ARG A 257 9.10 22.48 5.21
C ARG A 257 8.38 23.45 6.15
N GLY A 258 7.12 23.81 5.88
CA GLY A 258 6.36 24.73 6.71
C GLY A 258 5.54 24.03 7.79
N PHE A 259 5.15 24.80 8.81
CA PHE A 259 4.34 24.33 9.93
C PHE A 259 3.01 23.68 9.53
N SER A 260 2.38 24.13 8.45
CA SER A 260 1.14 23.53 7.92
C SER A 260 1.21 22.00 7.71
N ARG A 261 2.39 21.40 7.47
CA ARG A 261 2.53 19.94 7.41
C ARG A 261 2.33 19.29 8.78
N LEU A 262 2.87 19.90 9.83
CA LEU A 262 2.68 19.49 11.22
C LEU A 262 1.24 19.74 11.67
N GLN A 263 0.67 20.91 11.34
CA GLN A 263 -0.70 21.28 11.67
C GLN A 263 -1.74 20.34 11.04
N ALA A 264 -1.48 19.84 9.83
CA ALA A 264 -2.35 18.86 9.16
C ALA A 264 -2.53 17.56 9.97
N ASP A 265 -1.46 17.06 10.60
CA ASP A 265 -1.54 15.90 11.51
C ASP A 265 -2.35 16.27 12.78
N ILE A 266 -2.11 17.47 13.34
CA ILE A 266 -2.79 17.94 14.56
C ILE A 266 -4.30 18.11 14.34
N ASN A 267 -4.71 18.63 13.18
CA ASN A 267 -6.13 18.73 12.82
C ASN A 267 -6.79 17.34 12.80
N CYS A 268 -6.14 16.34 12.20
CA CYS A 268 -6.65 14.98 12.24
C CYS A 268 -6.65 14.38 13.65
N MET A 269 -5.64 14.65 14.47
CA MET A 269 -5.58 14.20 15.87
C MET A 269 -6.75 14.71 16.69
N GLU A 270 -7.14 15.97 16.52
CA GLU A 270 -8.31 16.53 17.20
C GLU A 270 -9.60 15.78 16.83
N ASP A 271 -9.84 15.57 15.53
CA ASP A 271 -11.03 14.86 15.07
C ASP A 271 -11.03 13.39 15.54
N LEU A 272 -9.87 12.71 15.51
CA LEU A 272 -9.72 11.34 15.99
C LEU A 272 -10.01 11.21 17.49
N VAL A 273 -9.53 12.15 18.31
CA VAL A 273 -9.80 12.15 19.76
C VAL A 273 -11.29 12.42 20.05
N SER A 274 -11.94 13.25 19.22
CA SER A 274 -13.37 13.58 19.38
C SER A 274 -14.30 12.38 19.15
N ARG A 275 -13.88 11.42 18.30
CA ARG A 275 -14.62 10.19 17.96
C ARG A 275 -14.36 9.08 18.98
N LYS A 276 -15.01 9.19 20.14
CA LYS A 276 -14.81 8.33 21.31
C LYS A 276 -15.30 6.89 21.08
N GLU A 277 -16.25 6.69 20.18
CA GLU A 277 -16.86 5.40 19.85
C GLU A 277 -15.86 4.36 19.33
N PHE A 278 -14.75 4.79 18.72
CA PHE A 278 -13.72 3.87 18.20
C PHE A 278 -12.70 3.41 19.24
N ASN A 279 -12.58 4.09 20.39
CA ASN A 279 -11.67 3.75 21.50
C ASN A 279 -10.25 3.28 21.08
N TRP A 280 -9.71 3.90 20.01
CA TRP A 280 -8.44 3.53 19.41
C TRP A 280 -7.26 3.67 20.37
N LYS A 281 -6.25 2.82 20.20
CA LYS A 281 -5.11 2.69 21.12
C LYS A 281 -3.90 3.51 20.69
N TYR A 282 -3.60 3.47 19.40
CA TYR A 282 -2.46 4.14 18.78
C TYR A 282 -2.87 4.80 17.48
N VAL A 283 -2.23 5.91 17.15
CA VAL A 283 -2.33 6.58 15.86
C VAL A 283 -1.04 6.40 15.07
N ILE A 284 -1.17 6.16 13.77
CA ILE A 284 -0.07 6.03 12.82
C ILE A 284 -0.31 7.05 11.70
N ASN A 285 0.62 7.96 11.48
CA ASN A 285 0.51 8.90 10.36
C ASN A 285 1.19 8.35 9.11
N LEU A 286 0.59 8.61 7.95
CA LEU A 286 0.98 8.15 6.64
C LEU A 286 0.87 9.32 5.65
N CYS A 287 1.61 9.25 4.55
CA CYS A 287 1.38 10.04 3.36
C CYS A 287 0.90 9.16 2.20
N GLY A 288 0.37 9.76 1.13
CA GLY A 288 -0.12 9.02 -0.04
C GLY A 288 0.92 8.15 -0.76
N GLN A 289 2.22 8.30 -0.44
CA GLN A 289 3.31 7.53 -1.05
C GLN A 289 3.86 6.39 -0.16
N ASP A 290 3.27 6.22 1.02
CA ASP A 290 3.57 5.12 1.91
C ASP A 290 2.80 3.85 1.50
N PHE A 291 3.33 2.70 1.89
CA PHE A 291 2.61 1.43 1.77
C PHE A 291 2.93 0.49 2.93
N PRO A 292 1.96 -0.29 3.44
CA PRO A 292 2.20 -1.24 4.53
C PRO A 292 3.16 -2.35 4.09
N LEU A 293 4.03 -2.75 5.01
CA LEU A 293 4.85 -3.97 4.92
C LEU A 293 4.36 -5.04 5.91
N LYS A 294 3.35 -4.73 6.71
CA LYS A 294 2.79 -5.59 7.74
C LYS A 294 1.27 -5.61 7.65
N THR A 295 0.66 -6.76 7.95
CA THR A 295 -0.80 -6.90 8.05
C THR A 295 -1.32 -6.14 9.27
N ASN A 296 -2.62 -5.94 9.39
CA ASN A 296 -3.19 -5.25 10.55
C ASN A 296 -2.91 -6.00 11.87
N LEU A 297 -3.06 -7.33 11.88
CA LEU A 297 -2.68 -8.16 13.04
C LEU A 297 -1.20 -8.03 13.41
N GLU A 298 -0.31 -8.03 12.42
CA GLU A 298 1.13 -7.85 12.65
C GLU A 298 1.43 -6.45 13.24
N ILE A 299 0.81 -5.39 12.70
CA ILE A 299 0.92 -4.03 13.23
C ILE A 299 0.40 -3.99 14.69
N VAL A 300 -0.76 -4.57 14.97
CA VAL A 300 -1.32 -4.66 16.34
C VAL A 300 -0.32 -5.32 17.28
N ARG A 301 0.29 -6.45 16.89
CA ARG A 301 1.27 -7.16 17.71
C ARG A 301 2.54 -6.35 17.94
N GLN A 302 3.06 -5.67 16.92
CA GLN A 302 4.22 -4.80 17.08
C GLN A 302 3.95 -3.61 17.98
N VAL A 303 2.77 -3.00 17.87
CA VAL A 303 2.38 -1.87 18.71
C VAL A 303 2.15 -2.31 20.16
N LYS A 304 1.57 -3.49 20.39
CA LYS A 304 1.52 -4.10 21.73
C LYS A 304 2.92 -4.34 22.30
N ALA A 305 3.86 -4.82 21.48
CA ALA A 305 5.24 -5.06 21.87
C ALA A 305 6.01 -3.78 22.28
N TYR A 306 5.51 -2.58 21.93
CA TYR A 306 6.06 -1.32 22.45
C TYR A 306 5.83 -1.12 23.96
N GLY A 307 5.00 -1.95 24.61
CA GLY A 307 4.82 -1.90 26.07
C GLY A 307 4.23 -0.57 26.57
N GLY A 308 3.43 0.11 25.75
CA GLY A 308 2.84 1.40 26.09
C GLY A 308 3.73 2.63 25.80
N LEU A 309 4.87 2.44 25.13
CA LEU A 309 5.70 3.52 24.59
C LEU A 309 5.24 3.97 23.19
N ASN A 310 5.68 5.16 22.79
CA ASN A 310 5.56 5.65 21.42
C ASN A 310 6.79 5.20 20.60
N ASP A 311 6.64 4.94 19.30
CA ASP A 311 7.77 4.79 18.37
C ASP A 311 7.93 6.10 17.58
N ILE A 312 8.85 6.96 18.06
CA ILE A 312 9.15 8.28 17.47
C ILE A 312 10.67 8.43 17.43
N PRO A 313 11.33 8.09 16.31
CA PRO A 313 12.77 8.12 16.22
C PRO A 313 13.32 9.54 16.18
N GLY A 314 14.51 9.67 16.73
CA GLY A 314 15.29 10.89 16.67
C GLY A 314 16.26 11.01 17.83
N VAL A 315 17.14 12.00 17.70
CA VAL A 315 18.27 12.22 18.58
C VAL A 315 18.36 13.67 19.01
N TYR A 316 19.07 13.92 20.10
CA TYR A 316 19.53 15.27 20.41
C TYR A 316 20.68 15.63 19.46
N PRO A 317 20.49 16.54 18.49
CA PRO A 317 21.48 16.79 17.46
C PRO A 317 22.62 17.66 17.99
N LYS A 318 23.74 17.66 17.25
CA LYS A 318 24.76 18.69 17.43
C LYS A 318 24.13 20.06 17.17
N GLN A 319 24.42 21.03 18.04
CA GLN A 319 23.90 22.40 17.94
C GLN A 319 24.75 23.22 16.96
N ASP A 320 24.86 22.74 15.72
CA ASP A 320 25.56 23.41 14.63
C ASP A 320 24.66 24.43 13.90
N GLU A 321 25.26 25.19 12.97
CA GLU A 321 24.53 26.23 12.24
C GLU A 321 23.33 25.67 11.45
N TRP A 322 23.43 24.44 10.94
CA TRP A 322 22.35 23.79 10.20
C TRP A 322 21.13 23.57 11.12
N PHE A 323 21.32 22.99 12.30
CA PHE A 323 20.22 22.72 13.22
C PHE A 323 19.67 24.01 13.84
N VAL A 324 20.55 24.89 14.32
CA VAL A 324 20.18 26.17 14.94
C VAL A 324 19.44 27.06 13.95
N THR A 325 19.84 27.07 12.67
CA THR A 325 19.12 27.82 11.64
C THR A 325 17.67 27.37 11.53
N ARG A 326 17.38 26.07 11.67
CA ARG A 326 16.03 25.53 11.47
C ARG A 326 15.09 25.79 12.65
N THR A 327 15.61 25.79 13.87
CA THR A 327 14.79 25.82 15.10
C THR A 327 14.82 27.16 15.84
N GLU A 328 15.87 27.98 15.65
CA GLU A 328 16.06 29.24 16.39
C GLU A 328 15.99 30.50 15.50
N ASN A 329 15.60 30.38 14.24
CA ASN A 329 15.38 31.53 13.36
C ASN A 329 13.94 31.52 12.85
N HIS A 330 13.36 32.71 12.72
CA HIS A 330 12.05 32.86 12.09
C HIS A 330 12.16 32.56 10.60
N HIS A 331 11.19 31.85 10.05
CA HIS A 331 11.03 31.60 8.62
C HIS A 331 9.70 32.15 8.13
N ARG A 332 9.65 32.51 6.86
CA ARG A 332 8.41 32.95 6.21
C ARG A 332 8.35 32.45 4.78
N VAL A 333 7.14 32.33 4.26
CA VAL A 333 6.93 31.96 2.86
C VAL A 333 7.13 33.19 1.98
N VAL A 334 8.04 33.09 1.02
CA VAL A 334 8.30 34.09 -0.03
C VAL A 334 8.34 33.33 -1.35
N ASP A 335 7.50 33.75 -2.30
CA ASP A 335 7.36 33.12 -3.62
C ASP A 335 7.13 31.60 -3.55
N GLY A 336 6.25 31.17 -2.63
CA GLY A 336 5.88 29.76 -2.42
C GLY A 336 6.97 28.89 -1.78
N LYS A 337 8.07 29.49 -1.33
CA LYS A 337 9.18 28.80 -0.65
C LYS A 337 9.36 29.31 0.76
N LEU A 338 9.58 28.41 1.70
CA LEU A 338 9.94 28.78 3.06
C LEU A 338 11.40 29.26 3.09
N GLN A 339 11.61 30.49 3.57
CA GLN A 339 12.93 31.13 3.63
C GLN A 339 13.23 31.63 5.04
N LYS A 340 14.50 31.46 5.46
CA LYS A 340 15.03 31.99 6.72
C LYS A 340 14.97 33.52 6.70
N THR A 341 14.53 34.13 7.79
CA THR A 341 14.61 35.58 8.00
C THR A 341 15.90 35.96 8.72
N LYS A 342 16.14 37.26 8.92
CA LYS A 342 17.25 37.76 9.74
C LYS A 342 16.93 37.80 11.24
N ILE A 343 15.73 37.39 11.63
CA ILE A 343 15.23 37.51 13.00
C ILE A 343 15.46 36.18 13.72
N ARG A 344 16.20 36.24 14.84
CA ARG A 344 16.38 35.10 15.74
C ARG A 344 15.18 35.00 16.69
N LYS A 345 14.78 33.77 16.99
CA LYS A 345 13.72 33.45 17.95
C LYS A 345 14.25 33.60 19.39
N PRO A 346 13.38 33.85 20.38
CA PRO A 346 13.77 33.69 21.79
C PRO A 346 14.13 32.22 22.08
N PRO A 347 14.74 31.90 23.24
CA PRO A 347 14.94 30.51 23.63
C PRO A 347 13.62 29.72 23.65
N PRO A 348 13.64 28.40 23.38
CA PRO A 348 12.45 27.55 23.50
C PRO A 348 11.75 27.71 24.85
N PRO A 349 10.41 27.76 24.88
CA PRO A 349 9.67 27.88 26.13
C PRO A 349 9.89 26.67 27.02
N HIS A 350 9.71 26.85 28.33
CA HIS A 350 9.86 25.79 29.35
C HIS A 350 11.23 25.11 29.35
N ASN A 351 12.28 25.81 28.88
CA ASN A 351 13.64 25.29 28.71
C ASN A 351 13.68 23.99 27.88
N ALA A 352 12.76 23.86 26.92
CA ALA A 352 12.65 22.67 26.10
C ALA A 352 13.91 22.47 25.25
N LYS A 353 14.45 21.25 25.28
CA LYS A 353 15.52 20.83 24.37
C LYS A 353 14.91 20.45 23.02
N MET A 354 15.38 21.05 21.94
CA MET A 354 14.92 20.69 20.60
C MET A 354 15.66 19.46 20.08
N TYR A 355 14.90 18.43 19.74
CA TYR A 355 15.41 17.19 19.14
C TYR A 355 15.24 17.22 17.61
N PHE A 356 15.96 16.34 16.93
CA PHE A 356 15.82 16.11 15.49
C PHE A 356 15.40 14.67 15.22
N GLY A 357 14.37 14.51 14.40
CA GLY A 357 13.76 13.23 14.08
C GLY A 357 13.15 13.24 12.68
N ASN A 358 12.06 12.50 12.51
CA ASN A 358 11.30 12.46 11.27
C ASN A 358 9.85 12.92 11.50
N ALA A 359 9.11 13.08 10.41
CA ALA A 359 7.69 13.43 10.45
C ALA A 359 6.77 12.24 10.76
N TYR A 360 7.29 11.01 10.89
CA TYR A 360 6.49 9.78 10.95
C TYR A 360 6.57 9.12 12.31
N TYR A 361 5.42 8.74 12.88
CA TYR A 361 5.35 8.21 14.24
C TYR A 361 4.28 7.13 14.39
N VAL A 362 4.46 6.32 15.44
CA VAL A 362 3.38 5.55 16.07
C VAL A 362 3.20 6.04 17.50
N ALA A 363 2.08 6.69 17.79
CA ALA A 363 1.86 7.36 19.06
C ALA A 363 0.59 6.86 19.77
N ARG A 364 0.67 6.64 21.08
CA ARG A 364 -0.48 6.18 21.86
C ARG A 364 -1.51 7.29 22.05
N ARG A 365 -2.79 6.94 22.19
CA ARG A 365 -3.87 7.90 22.41
C ARG A 365 -3.62 8.89 23.56
N PRO A 366 -3.14 8.48 24.75
CA PRO A 366 -2.79 9.42 25.81
C PRO A 366 -1.72 10.46 25.43
N PHE A 367 -0.78 10.12 24.54
CA PHE A 367 0.21 11.08 24.05
C PHE A 367 -0.47 12.14 23.19
N VAL A 368 -1.38 11.73 22.31
CA VAL A 368 -2.17 12.63 21.46
C VAL A 368 -3.03 13.55 22.33
N GLU A 369 -3.75 13.00 23.31
CA GLU A 369 -4.55 13.80 24.24
C GLU A 369 -3.67 14.78 25.04
N TYR A 370 -2.46 14.38 25.42
CA TYR A 370 -1.50 15.25 26.09
C TYR A 370 -1.06 16.42 25.21
N ILE A 371 -0.61 16.19 23.98
CA ILE A 371 -0.14 17.29 23.10
C ILE A 371 -1.26 18.26 22.72
N LEU A 372 -2.52 17.78 22.62
CA LEU A 372 -3.68 18.60 22.29
C LEU A 372 -4.18 19.46 23.46
N ASN A 373 -3.81 19.15 24.70
CA ASN A 373 -4.39 19.80 25.89
C ASN A 373 -3.36 20.44 26.82
N ASN A 374 -2.14 19.92 26.89
CA ASN A 374 -1.12 20.39 27.79
C ASN A 374 -0.57 21.76 27.36
N LYS A 375 -0.48 22.71 28.31
CA LYS A 375 0.01 24.07 28.05
C LYS A 375 1.45 24.08 27.51
N THR A 376 2.35 23.30 28.10
CA THR A 376 3.74 23.22 27.65
C THR A 376 3.85 22.67 26.23
N ALA A 377 3.07 21.62 25.90
CA ALA A 377 3.02 21.08 24.55
C ALA A 377 2.53 22.10 23.52
N LYS A 378 1.51 22.90 23.87
CA LYS A 378 0.99 23.98 23.02
C LYS A 378 1.97 25.15 22.87
N ASP A 379 2.61 25.56 23.96
CA ASP A 379 3.60 26.64 23.91
C ASP A 379 4.80 26.25 23.03
N ILE A 380 5.27 24.99 23.11
CA ILE A 380 6.33 24.46 22.24
C ILE A 380 5.86 24.36 20.79
N LEU A 381 4.61 23.96 20.55
CA LEU A 381 4.04 23.92 19.21
C LEU A 381 4.01 25.33 18.59
N TYR A 382 3.49 26.31 19.33
CA TYR A 382 3.45 27.72 18.94
C TYR A 382 4.85 28.27 18.64
N TYR A 383 5.83 27.91 19.49
CA TYR A 383 7.23 28.24 19.24
C TYR A 383 7.72 27.74 17.87
N LEU A 384 7.22 26.62 17.35
CA LEU A 384 7.65 26.01 16.09
C LEU A 384 6.83 26.46 14.86
N GLU A 385 5.86 27.36 14.99
CA GLU A 385 4.97 27.79 13.88
C GLU A 385 5.71 28.42 12.68
N ASP A 386 6.85 29.06 12.93
CA ASP A 386 7.71 29.65 11.91
C ASP A 386 9.12 29.06 11.90
N ALA A 387 9.26 27.84 12.41
CA ALA A 387 10.48 27.03 12.27
C ALA A 387 10.53 26.32 10.91
N ASN A 388 11.69 25.77 10.57
CA ASN A 388 11.90 25.02 9.32
C ASN A 388 11.79 23.52 9.54
N SER A 389 10.84 22.92 8.83
CA SER A 389 10.35 21.53 8.96
C SER A 389 10.12 21.14 10.43
N PRO A 390 9.20 21.84 11.12
CA PRO A 390 8.90 21.57 12.53
C PRO A 390 8.34 20.17 12.78
N ASP A 391 7.84 19.50 11.75
CA ASP A 391 7.47 18.08 11.76
C ASP A 391 8.66 17.14 12.06
N GLU A 392 9.89 17.55 11.75
CA GLU A 392 11.12 16.81 12.11
C GLU A 392 11.66 17.18 13.50
N HIS A 393 10.91 17.97 14.28
CA HIS A 393 11.34 18.51 15.57
C HIS A 393 10.31 18.26 16.68
N TYR A 394 9.04 18.60 16.44
CA TYR A 394 8.00 18.64 17.47
C TYR A 394 7.73 17.25 18.06
N TRP A 395 7.51 16.24 17.21
CA TRP A 395 7.13 14.89 17.67
C TRP A 395 8.18 14.27 18.57
N VAL A 396 9.44 14.26 18.12
CA VAL A 396 10.55 13.71 18.90
C VAL A 396 10.77 14.55 20.16
N THR A 397 10.71 15.89 20.08
CA THR A 397 10.89 16.75 21.25
C THR A 397 9.83 16.47 22.31
N MET A 398 8.56 16.35 21.92
CA MET A 398 7.48 16.02 22.85
C MET A 398 7.60 14.60 23.39
N SER A 399 8.05 13.63 22.57
CA SER A 399 8.29 12.24 23.00
C SER A 399 9.45 12.12 24.01
N ARG A 400 10.37 13.08 24.04
CA ARG A 400 11.46 13.17 25.03
C ARG A 400 11.16 14.13 26.17
N TYR A 401 10.04 14.86 26.12
CA TYR A 401 9.70 15.82 27.16
C TYR A 401 9.28 15.10 28.45
N PRO A 402 9.82 15.47 29.62
CA PRO A 402 9.46 14.82 30.88
C PRO A 402 7.96 14.83 31.15
N GLY A 403 7.40 13.66 31.47
CA GLY A 403 5.98 13.50 31.76
C GLY A 403 5.08 13.29 30.54
N ALA A 404 5.61 13.30 29.32
CA ALA A 404 4.83 12.96 28.12
C ALA A 404 4.43 11.46 28.14
N PRO A 405 3.13 11.12 27.97
CA PRO A 405 2.70 9.72 27.99
C PRO A 405 3.36 8.88 26.90
N GLY A 406 3.91 7.72 27.28
CA GLY A 406 4.64 6.84 26.35
C GLY A 406 5.98 7.40 25.86
N GLY A 407 6.44 8.53 26.42
CA GLY A 407 7.77 9.07 26.17
C GLY A 407 8.86 8.25 26.87
N TYR A 408 10.10 8.40 26.40
CA TYR A 408 11.29 7.75 26.93
C TYR A 408 12.49 8.71 26.82
N PRO A 409 13.51 8.63 27.71
CA PRO A 409 14.49 9.71 27.83
C PRO A 409 15.65 9.65 26.82
N TYR A 410 15.89 8.51 26.18
CA TYR A 410 17.09 8.31 25.35
C TYR A 410 16.89 8.69 23.87
N SER A 411 17.99 9.03 23.23
CA SER A 411 18.06 9.34 21.79
C SER A 411 18.30 8.05 20.99
N SER A 412 17.51 7.80 19.95
CA SER A 412 17.70 6.63 19.10
C SER A 412 17.06 6.84 17.73
N TRP A 413 17.77 6.42 16.68
CA TRP A 413 17.21 6.27 15.34
C TRP A 413 16.54 4.90 15.12
N LYS A 414 16.74 3.94 16.03
CA LYS A 414 16.09 2.63 15.97
C LYS A 414 14.57 2.83 16.04
N SER A 415 13.87 2.36 15.02
CA SER A 415 12.42 2.47 14.89
C SER A 415 11.90 1.34 14.01
N SER A 416 10.65 0.97 14.22
CA SER A 416 9.90 0.08 13.34
C SER A 416 8.87 0.84 12.50
N THR A 417 8.69 2.14 12.71
CA THR A 417 7.59 2.91 12.12
C THR A 417 7.65 2.97 10.59
N ARG A 418 8.80 3.36 10.01
CA ARG A 418 8.95 3.59 8.57
C ARG A 418 10.33 3.21 8.08
N PHE A 419 10.40 2.35 7.08
CA PHE A 419 11.61 2.17 6.29
C PHE A 419 11.73 3.29 5.25
N ILE A 420 12.86 4.00 5.28
CA ILE A 420 13.20 5.04 4.29
C ILE A 420 14.65 4.84 3.86
N ARG A 421 14.88 4.51 2.59
CA ARG A 421 16.23 4.42 2.03
C ARG A 421 16.68 5.76 1.47
N TRP A 422 17.54 6.46 2.21
CA TRP A 422 18.19 7.69 1.77
C TRP A 422 19.35 7.41 0.81
N THR A 423 19.86 8.41 0.09
CA THR A 423 21.12 8.29 -0.68
C THR A 423 22.34 8.18 0.21
N VAL A 424 22.23 8.66 1.45
CA VAL A 424 23.26 8.61 2.48
C VAL A 424 22.97 7.47 3.46
N GLY A 425 24.02 6.93 4.08
CA GLY A 425 23.95 5.77 4.96
C GLY A 425 24.16 4.44 4.23
N ASP A 426 24.80 3.50 4.91
CA ASP A 426 25.19 2.17 4.46
C ASP A 426 24.53 1.04 5.26
N GLU A 427 23.63 1.38 6.19
CA GLU A 427 22.85 0.43 7.01
C GLU A 427 22.03 -0.57 6.17
N TYR A 428 21.68 -0.19 4.94
CA TYR A 428 20.84 -0.98 4.05
C TYR A 428 21.47 -1.10 2.65
N PRO A 429 21.16 -2.18 1.90
CA PRO A 429 21.60 -2.33 0.52
C PRO A 429 21.29 -1.09 -0.32
N PRO A 430 22.05 -0.85 -1.40
CA PRO A 430 21.76 0.23 -2.33
C PRO A 430 20.32 0.16 -2.86
N CYS A 431 19.71 1.31 -3.08
CA CYS A 431 18.37 1.41 -3.66
C CYS A 431 18.30 0.65 -5.00
N ILE A 432 17.37 -0.29 -5.10
CA ILE A 432 17.00 -0.92 -6.37
C ILE A 432 15.67 -0.28 -6.81
N GLY A 433 15.78 0.77 -7.62
CA GLY A 433 14.68 1.64 -7.98
C GLY A 433 15.20 2.97 -8.55
N LYS A 434 14.64 4.10 -8.11
CA LYS A 434 15.16 5.43 -8.49
C LYS A 434 15.17 6.39 -7.31
N TYR A 435 16.09 7.35 -7.29
CA TYR A 435 16.09 8.41 -6.27
C TYR A 435 15.26 9.62 -6.70
N VAL A 436 14.43 10.12 -5.79
CA VAL A 436 13.72 11.40 -5.95
C VAL A 436 13.91 12.21 -4.67
N ARG A 437 14.62 13.34 -4.77
CA ARG A 437 15.00 14.18 -3.61
C ARG A 437 15.71 13.38 -2.51
N GLN A 438 16.74 12.62 -2.89
CA GLN A 438 17.57 11.81 -2.00
C GLN A 438 16.88 10.61 -1.32
N VAL A 439 15.60 10.34 -1.62
CA VAL A 439 14.88 9.17 -1.09
C VAL A 439 14.62 8.18 -2.23
N CYS A 440 14.89 6.90 -1.97
CA CYS A 440 14.62 5.78 -2.87
C CYS A 440 13.10 5.64 -3.10
N VAL A 441 12.71 5.63 -4.37
CA VAL A 441 11.43 5.08 -4.82
C VAL A 441 11.65 3.60 -5.05
N ILE A 442 11.01 2.77 -4.24
CA ILE A 442 11.18 1.32 -4.23
C ILE A 442 10.64 0.71 -5.53
N GLY A 443 11.44 -0.12 -6.20
CA GLY A 443 11.00 -0.97 -7.31
C GLY A 443 10.82 -2.43 -6.88
N PHE A 444 10.16 -3.25 -7.72
CA PHE A 444 9.81 -4.63 -7.39
C PHE A 444 11.06 -5.50 -7.12
N ARG A 445 12.18 -5.22 -7.80
CA ARG A 445 13.46 -5.92 -7.59
C ARG A 445 14.06 -5.67 -6.20
N TYR A 446 13.61 -4.65 -5.46
CA TYR A 446 14.06 -4.42 -4.09
C TYR A 446 13.24 -5.16 -3.04
N LEU A 447 12.09 -5.73 -3.43
CA LEU A 447 11.17 -6.37 -2.50
C LEU A 447 11.79 -7.51 -1.67
N PRO A 448 12.69 -8.38 -2.19
CA PRO A 448 13.34 -9.40 -1.35
C PRO A 448 13.95 -8.87 -0.06
N PHE A 449 14.54 -7.67 -0.14
CA PHE A 449 15.06 -6.98 1.02
C PHE A 449 13.96 -6.21 1.77
N VAL A 450 13.15 -5.42 1.06
CA VAL A 450 12.18 -4.51 1.69
C VAL A 450 11.11 -5.26 2.47
N THR A 451 10.75 -6.49 2.11
CA THR A 451 9.75 -7.27 2.84
C THR A 451 10.32 -8.11 3.99
N SER A 452 11.64 -8.23 4.10
CA SER A 452 12.32 -8.95 5.20
C SER A 452 12.75 -8.05 6.36
N ILE A 453 12.51 -6.74 6.28
CA ILE A 453 12.76 -5.80 7.39
C ILE A 453 11.58 -5.73 8.37
N PRO A 454 11.81 -5.38 9.64
CA PRO A 454 10.76 -5.36 10.66
C PRO A 454 9.85 -4.12 10.60
N HIS A 455 10.13 -3.16 9.71
CA HIS A 455 9.34 -1.93 9.63
C HIS A 455 7.87 -2.21 9.27
N LEU A 456 6.97 -1.39 9.81
CA LEU A 456 5.53 -1.44 9.59
C LEU A 456 5.16 -0.98 8.17
N TYR A 457 5.86 0.06 7.69
CA TYR A 457 5.59 0.69 6.41
C TYR A 457 6.88 1.05 5.68
N VAL A 458 6.77 1.27 4.36
CA VAL A 458 7.86 1.76 3.52
C VAL A 458 7.54 3.12 2.90
N ASN A 459 8.54 4.00 2.86
CA ASN A 459 8.55 5.23 2.08
C ASN A 459 9.74 5.23 1.09
N LYS A 460 9.56 5.48 -0.20
CA LYS A 460 8.30 5.74 -0.92
C LYS A 460 8.09 4.78 -2.07
N ILE A 461 6.84 4.52 -2.38
CA ILE A 461 6.43 3.80 -3.58
C ILE A 461 5.66 4.78 -4.48
N HIS A 462 5.87 4.68 -5.79
CA HIS A 462 5.14 5.45 -6.79
C HIS A 462 4.48 4.46 -7.75
N TYR A 463 3.15 4.44 -7.80
CA TYR A 463 2.39 3.53 -8.64
C TYR A 463 2.78 3.66 -10.12
N GLU A 464 2.90 4.89 -10.63
CA GLU A 464 3.33 5.16 -12.01
C GLU A 464 4.76 4.65 -12.32
N PHE A 465 5.64 4.61 -11.31
CA PHE A 465 7.00 4.12 -11.51
C PHE A 465 7.04 2.60 -11.58
N ASP A 466 6.53 1.94 -10.54
CA ASP A 466 6.61 0.49 -10.40
C ASP A 466 5.31 -0.06 -9.80
N PRO A 467 4.36 -0.45 -10.65
CA PRO A 467 3.07 -1.00 -10.23
C PRO A 467 3.19 -2.43 -9.68
N LEU A 468 4.23 -3.17 -10.07
CA LEU A 468 4.51 -4.52 -9.59
C LEU A 468 4.92 -4.49 -8.12
N ALA A 469 5.67 -3.48 -7.69
CA ALA A 469 6.05 -3.30 -6.30
C ALA A 469 4.82 -3.28 -5.37
N LEU A 470 3.80 -2.48 -5.74
CA LEU A 470 2.54 -2.43 -4.99
C LEU A 470 1.77 -3.75 -5.05
N GLN A 471 1.64 -4.36 -6.24
CA GLN A 471 0.89 -5.61 -6.41
C GLN A 471 1.49 -6.73 -5.56
N CYS A 472 2.80 -6.92 -5.62
CA CYS A 472 3.44 -8.00 -4.88
C CYS A 472 3.44 -7.77 -3.36
N ILE A 473 3.47 -6.51 -2.90
CA ILE A 473 3.26 -6.24 -1.47
C ILE A 473 1.82 -6.56 -1.05
N GLU A 474 0.81 -6.19 -1.84
CA GLU A 474 -0.60 -6.54 -1.57
C GLU A 474 -0.82 -8.06 -1.52
N GLU A 475 -0.32 -8.80 -2.51
CA GLU A 475 -0.44 -10.26 -2.56
C GLU A 475 0.24 -10.93 -1.36
N MET A 476 1.41 -10.43 -0.96
CA MET A 476 2.11 -10.89 0.25
C MET A 476 1.31 -10.58 1.54
N LEU A 477 0.70 -9.40 1.64
CA LEU A 477 -0.12 -9.03 2.80
C LEU A 477 -1.38 -9.88 2.89
N ASP A 478 -2.02 -10.16 1.77
CA ASP A 478 -3.20 -11.05 1.72
C ASP A 478 -2.84 -12.47 2.14
N TYR A 479 -1.71 -13.00 1.66
CA TYR A 479 -1.19 -14.29 2.10
C TYR A 479 -0.95 -14.32 3.61
N ARG A 480 -0.26 -13.32 4.18
CA ARG A 480 0.02 -13.27 5.63
C ARG A 480 -1.20 -12.94 6.47
N THR A 481 -2.25 -12.37 5.88
CA THR A 481 -3.55 -12.20 6.56
C THR A 481 -4.27 -13.54 6.69
N ALA A 482 -4.22 -14.37 5.64
CA ALA A 482 -4.74 -15.74 5.69
C ALA A 482 -3.89 -16.68 6.57
N TYR A 483 -2.57 -16.44 6.63
CA TYR A 483 -1.61 -17.26 7.37
C TYR A 483 -0.72 -16.41 8.30
N PRO A 484 -1.23 -15.94 9.45
CA PRO A 484 -0.49 -15.04 10.32
C PRO A 484 0.86 -15.56 10.83
N SER A 485 1.04 -16.87 10.94
CA SER A 485 2.32 -17.47 11.37
C SER A 485 3.43 -17.34 10.32
N ALA A 486 3.08 -17.09 9.05
CA ALA A 486 4.03 -16.98 7.96
C ALA A 486 4.96 -15.78 8.11
N ILE A 487 4.62 -14.78 8.95
CA ILE A 487 5.52 -13.65 9.23
C ILE A 487 6.93 -14.09 9.65
N ALA A 488 7.05 -15.19 10.39
CA ALA A 488 8.34 -15.72 10.84
C ALA A 488 9.23 -16.17 9.68
N ASP A 489 8.65 -16.50 8.52
CA ASP A 489 9.39 -16.88 7.32
C ASP A 489 10.00 -15.63 6.61
N PHE A 490 9.47 -14.43 6.86
CA PHE A 490 9.97 -13.16 6.28
C PHE A 490 10.79 -12.34 7.27
N VAL A 491 10.34 -12.30 8.53
CA VAL A 491 10.93 -11.53 9.63
C VAL A 491 10.92 -12.43 10.87
N PRO A 492 11.96 -13.26 11.08
CA PRO A 492 11.97 -14.29 12.12
C PRO A 492 11.73 -13.77 13.55
N ASP A 493 12.25 -12.59 13.87
CA ASP A 493 12.19 -12.00 15.21
C ASP A 493 11.00 -11.03 15.40
N TYR A 494 9.93 -11.18 14.60
CA TYR A 494 8.76 -10.31 14.68
C TYR A 494 7.71 -10.82 15.70
N PRO A 495 7.10 -9.95 16.53
CA PRO A 495 7.34 -8.51 16.65
C PRO A 495 8.64 -8.19 17.38
N LEU A 496 9.24 -7.04 17.07
CA LEU A 496 10.41 -6.54 17.77
C LEU A 496 10.05 -6.22 19.23
N THR A 497 10.74 -6.87 20.17
CA THR A 497 10.59 -6.66 21.62
C THR A 497 11.73 -5.83 22.23
N ASP A 498 12.82 -5.63 21.49
CA ASP A 498 14.05 -4.98 21.93
C ASP A 498 14.20 -3.55 21.38
N LEU A 499 13.12 -2.97 20.85
CA LEU A 499 13.14 -1.62 20.28
C LEU A 499 13.49 -0.57 21.35
N PHE A 500 13.16 -0.87 22.60
CA PHE A 500 13.32 -0.01 23.77
C PHE A 500 14.12 -0.75 24.88
N PRO A 501 15.46 -0.85 24.77
CA PRO A 501 16.27 -1.75 25.58
C PRO A 501 16.24 -1.45 27.09
N ASP A 502 15.98 -0.20 27.48
CA ASP A 502 15.95 0.22 28.90
C ASP A 502 14.54 0.13 29.54
N ASN A 503 13.55 -0.40 28.83
CA ASN A 503 12.18 -0.50 29.32
C ASN A 503 11.52 -1.78 28.78
N PRO A 504 11.86 -2.97 29.33
CA PRO A 504 11.28 -4.22 28.87
C PRO A 504 9.75 -4.16 28.99
N PRO A 505 9.00 -4.75 28.04
CA PRO A 505 7.55 -4.76 28.11
C PRO A 505 7.12 -5.30 29.47
N LYS A 506 6.32 -4.52 30.20
CA LYS A 506 5.69 -5.00 31.43
C LYS A 506 4.80 -6.18 31.02
N ASN A 507 5.14 -7.38 31.48
CA ASN A 507 4.26 -8.55 31.37
C ASN A 507 2.85 -8.09 31.79
N THR A 508 1.93 -8.13 30.83
CA THR A 508 0.50 -7.87 31.06
C THR A 508 -0.24 -9.18 31.02
#